data_AF-A0AAV1TCB2-F1
#
_entry.id   AF-A0AAV1TCB2-F1
#
_cell.length_a   1.000
_cell.length_b   1.000
_cell.length_c   1.000
_cell.angle_alpha   90.00
_cell.angle_beta   90.00
_cell.angle_gamma   90.00
#
_symmetry.space_group_name_H-M   'P 1'
#
loop_
_entity.id
_entity.type
_entity.pdbx_description
1 polymer ?
#
loop_
_entity_poly.entity_id
_entity_poly.type
_entity_poly.pdbx_seq_one_letter_code
_entity_poly.pdbx_strand_id
1 'polypeptide(L)'
;MSIASLLNPAEEEETAHAELTDAEIIKLVEDPYGEEEGAAEAEEEVEKHSKAEKLASLSLSIALLDLSQESHRIAHRTLRHVQADLRSASTTQATLGSWLK
;
A
#
# COMPACT_ATOMS: atom_id res chain seq x y z
N MET A 1 -4.74 31.06 -39.87
CA MET A 1 -5.46 30.37 -38.78
C MET A 1 -5.80 31.42 -37.73
N SER A 2 -7.05 31.88 -37.73
CA SER A 2 -7.52 33.00 -36.90
C SER A 2 -8.12 32.46 -35.59
N ILE A 3 -7.86 33.14 -34.47
CA ILE A 3 -8.35 32.80 -33.12
C ILE A 3 -9.89 32.72 -33.02
N ALA A 4 -10.59 33.24 -34.03
CA ALA A 4 -12.05 33.27 -34.13
C ALA A 4 -12.73 31.89 -34.21
N SER A 5 -11.98 30.79 -34.39
CA SER A 5 -12.55 29.43 -34.39
C SER A 5 -12.58 28.75 -33.01
N LEU A 6 -12.11 29.42 -31.95
CA LEU A 6 -12.09 28.86 -30.59
C LEU A 6 -13.29 29.26 -29.73
N LEU A 7 -14.17 30.13 -30.23
CA LEU A 7 -15.40 30.53 -29.56
C LEU A 7 -16.58 29.92 -30.32
N ASN A 8 -16.85 28.64 -30.06
CA ASN A 8 -18.15 28.05 -30.30
C ASN A 8 -18.97 28.33 -29.03
N PRO A 9 -19.94 29.27 -29.01
CA PRO A 9 -20.73 29.59 -27.83
C PRO A 9 -21.98 28.70 -27.73
N ALA A 10 -21.89 27.45 -28.19
CA ALA A 10 -23.00 26.52 -28.19
C ALA A 10 -22.74 25.41 -27.18
N GLU A 11 -23.69 25.27 -26.26
CA GLU A 11 -23.80 24.27 -25.19
C GLU A 11 -23.14 24.68 -23.85
N GLU A 12 -23.57 25.82 -23.30
CA GLU A 12 -23.84 25.84 -21.86
C GLU A 12 -25.01 24.87 -21.64
N GLU A 13 -24.70 23.59 -21.44
CA GLU A 13 -25.65 22.67 -20.84
C GLU A 13 -26.03 23.26 -19.48
N GLU A 14 -27.31 23.62 -19.37
CA GLU A 14 -28.00 23.89 -18.12
C GLU A 14 -27.86 22.65 -17.24
N THR A 15 -26.73 22.51 -16.56
CA THR A 15 -26.60 21.56 -15.45
C THR A 15 -27.42 22.17 -14.33
N ALA A 16 -28.73 21.93 -14.38
CA ALA A 16 -29.58 22.02 -13.23
C ALA A 16 -28.85 21.27 -12.11
N HIS A 17 -28.31 22.00 -11.14
CA HIS A 17 -27.91 21.38 -9.90
C HIS A 17 -29.19 20.79 -9.33
N ALA A 18 -29.38 19.48 -9.52
CA ALA A 18 -30.48 18.77 -8.90
C ALA A 18 -30.25 18.90 -7.39
N GLU A 19 -31.01 19.80 -6.76
CA GLU A 19 -31.04 19.92 -5.32
C GLU A 19 -31.56 18.59 -4.78
N LEU A 20 -30.66 17.84 -4.13
CA LEU A 20 -31.01 16.56 -3.52
C LEU A 20 -32.12 16.81 -2.51
N THR A 21 -33.15 15.98 -2.57
CA THR A 21 -34.24 16.02 -1.60
C THR A 21 -33.75 15.49 -0.24
N ASP A 22 -34.35 15.94 0.86
CA ASP A 22 -33.96 15.50 2.22
C ASP A 22 -33.95 13.97 2.36
N ALA A 23 -34.83 13.26 1.64
CA ALA A 23 -34.87 11.80 1.61
C ALA A 23 -33.64 11.15 0.94
N GLU A 24 -33.08 11.78 -0.10
CA GLU A 24 -31.86 11.32 -0.78
C GLU A 24 -30.61 11.62 0.05
N ILE A 25 -30.62 12.73 0.80
CA ILE A 25 -29.57 13.08 1.75
C ILE A 25 -29.56 12.09 2.92
N ILE A 26 -30.74 11.73 3.46
CA ILE A 26 -30.86 10.74 4.54
C ILE A 26 -30.35 9.37 4.07
N LYS A 27 -30.64 8.97 2.83
CA LYS A 27 -30.14 7.70 2.27
C LYS A 27 -28.61 7.67 2.15
N LEU A 28 -27.99 8.79 1.79
CA LEU A 28 -26.52 8.94 1.78
C LEU A 28 -25.89 8.89 3.19
N VAL A 29 -26.66 9.23 4.23
CA VAL A 29 -26.23 9.18 5.63
C VAL A 29 -26.54 7.82 6.29
N GLU A 30 -27.58 7.13 5.84
CA GLU A 30 -28.06 5.84 6.37
C GLU A 30 -27.47 4.59 5.69
N ASP A 31 -26.76 4.73 4.56
CA ASP A 31 -25.93 3.66 3.98
C ASP A 31 -24.41 3.79 4.32
N PRO A 32 -23.96 3.74 5.60
CA PRO A 32 -22.58 3.36 5.89
C PRO A 32 -22.40 1.85 6.03
N TYR A 33 -23.47 1.05 6.12
CA TYR A 33 -23.41 -0.40 6.35
C TYR A 33 -24.63 -1.13 5.78
N GLY A 34 -24.53 -1.69 4.58
CA GLY A 34 -25.60 -2.51 4.01
C GLY A 34 -25.14 -3.33 2.81
N GLU A 35 -24.86 -4.60 3.06
CA GLU A 35 -24.58 -5.68 2.09
C GLU A 35 -23.17 -5.75 1.47
N GLU A 36 -22.20 -6.19 2.28
CA GLU A 36 -21.44 -7.40 1.92
C GLU A 36 -21.31 -8.29 3.17
N GLU A 37 -22.35 -9.12 3.40
CA GLU A 37 -22.20 -10.39 4.09
C GLU A 37 -21.28 -11.26 3.23
N GLY A 38 -19.98 -11.10 3.44
CA GLY A 38 -18.97 -11.64 2.55
C GLY A 38 -17.57 -11.08 2.76
N ALA A 39 -17.35 -10.20 3.75
CA ALA A 39 -16.04 -10.09 4.37
C ALA A 39 -15.75 -11.39 5.15
N ALA A 40 -15.55 -12.49 4.41
CA ALA A 40 -14.41 -13.32 4.74
C ALA A 40 -13.30 -12.31 4.91
N GLU A 41 -12.82 -12.16 6.15
CA GLU A 41 -11.51 -11.61 6.38
C GLU A 41 -10.66 -12.28 5.31
N ALA A 42 -10.29 -11.53 4.27
CA ALA A 42 -9.00 -11.72 3.69
C ALA A 42 -8.07 -11.38 4.85
N GLU A 43 -7.95 -12.30 5.81
CA GLU A 43 -6.66 -12.80 6.21
C GLU A 43 -5.97 -13.00 4.86
N GLU A 44 -5.34 -11.92 4.39
CA GLU A 44 -4.27 -11.99 3.45
C GLU A 44 -3.45 -13.13 4.04
N GLU A 45 -3.48 -14.30 3.38
CA GLU A 45 -2.65 -15.42 3.75
C GLU A 45 -1.24 -14.85 3.59
N VAL A 46 -0.75 -14.20 4.65
CA VAL A 46 0.61 -13.73 4.74
C VAL A 46 1.35 -15.04 4.79
N GLU A 47 1.75 -15.54 3.61
CA GLU A 47 2.50 -16.75 3.46
C GLU A 47 3.55 -16.70 4.54
N LYS A 48 3.48 -17.66 5.47
CA LYS A 48 4.37 -17.71 6.62
C LYS A 48 5.73 -18.15 6.11
N HIS A 49 6.40 -17.25 5.38
CA HIS A 49 7.69 -17.51 4.79
C HIS A 49 8.65 -17.85 5.92
N SER A 50 9.37 -18.95 5.74
CA SER A 50 10.38 -19.35 6.71
C SER A 50 11.45 -18.25 6.82
N LYS A 51 12.12 -18.15 7.98
CA LYS A 51 13.24 -17.22 8.15
C LYS A 51 14.29 -17.39 7.05
N ALA A 52 14.50 -18.63 6.60
CA ALA A 52 15.42 -18.95 5.50
C ALA A 52 14.95 -18.38 4.16
N GLU A 53 13.68 -18.54 3.81
CA GLU A 53 13.09 -17.96 2.58
C GLU A 53 13.18 -16.44 2.57
N LYS A 54 12.84 -15.79 3.69
CA LYS A 54 12.94 -14.33 3.84
C LYS A 54 14.39 -13.86 3.63
N LEU A 55 15.37 -14.56 4.20
CA LEU A 55 16.79 -14.24 4.01
C LEU A 55 17.28 -14.50 2.59
N ALA A 56 16.78 -15.55 1.93
CA ALA A 56 17.10 -15.86 0.53
C ALA A 56 16.54 -14.79 -0.42
N SER A 57 15.27 -14.41 -0.24
CA SER A 57 14.61 -13.36 -1.02
C SER A 57 15.34 -12.02 -0.88
N LEU A 58 15.66 -11.60 0.35
CA LEU A 58 16.45 -10.38 0.59
C LEU A 58 17.83 -10.43 -0.10
N SER A 59 18.49 -11.60 -0.09
CA SER A 59 19.78 -11.76 -0.76
C SER A 59 19.65 -11.61 -2.28
N LEU A 60 18.59 -12.16 -2.86
CA LEU A 60 18.29 -12.01 -4.29
C LEU A 60 17.98 -10.55 -4.64
N SER A 61 17.10 -9.88 -3.88
CA SER A 61 16.76 -8.47 -4.09
C SER A 61 18.00 -7.57 -4.03
N ILE A 62 18.90 -7.81 -3.07
CA ILE A 62 20.17 -7.09 -2.95
C ILE A 62 21.05 -7.29 -4.20
N ALA A 63 21.10 -8.51 -4.74
CA ALA A 63 21.92 -8.82 -5.91
C ALA A 63 21.42 -8.16 -7.20
N LEU A 64 20.14 -7.78 -7.27
CA LEU A 64 19.53 -7.10 -8.40
C LEU A 64 19.77 -5.58 -8.39
N LEU A 65 20.31 -5.02 -7.32
CA LEU A 65 20.54 -3.58 -7.20
C LEU A 65 21.76 -3.12 -8.00
N ASP A 66 21.53 -2.17 -8.90
CA ASP A 66 22.59 -1.43 -9.58
C ASP A 66 23.20 -0.34 -8.68
N LEU A 67 24.39 -0.59 -8.13
CA LEU A 67 25.08 0.32 -7.20
C LEU A 67 25.63 1.60 -7.84
N SER A 68 25.53 1.75 -9.16
CA SER A 68 25.88 3.02 -9.83
C SER A 68 24.87 4.14 -9.48
N GLN A 69 23.62 3.76 -9.19
CA GLN A 69 22.54 4.67 -8.83
C GLN A 69 22.49 4.91 -7.31
N GLU A 70 22.36 6.17 -6.88
CA GLU A 70 22.31 6.51 -5.45
C GLU A 70 21.11 5.89 -4.74
N SER A 71 19.94 5.90 -5.37
CA SER A 71 18.71 5.27 -4.84
C SER A 71 18.94 3.79 -4.50
N HIS A 72 19.65 3.07 -5.36
CA HIS A 72 19.97 1.66 -5.17
C HIS A 72 21.05 1.44 -4.10
N ARG A 73 22.00 2.36 -3.94
CA ARG A 73 22.95 2.33 -2.81
C ARG A 73 22.24 2.48 -1.47
N ILE A 74 21.28 3.40 -1.40
CA ILE A 74 20.43 3.58 -0.21
C ILE A 74 19.64 2.30 0.05
N ALA A 75 18.94 1.77 -0.97
CA ALA A 75 18.18 0.53 -0.86
C ALA A 75 19.07 -0.64 -0.41
N HIS A 76 20.27 -0.78 -0.97
CA HIS A 76 21.23 -1.82 -0.60
C HIS A 76 21.60 -1.74 0.88
N ARG A 77 21.88 -0.54 1.41
CA ARG A 77 22.21 -0.34 2.82
C ARG A 77 21.03 -0.70 3.73
N THR A 78 19.82 -0.30 3.35
CA THR A 78 18.59 -0.60 4.11
C THR A 78 18.30 -2.11 4.12
N LEU A 79 18.32 -2.76 2.95
CA LEU A 79 18.09 -4.20 2.85
C LEU A 79 19.13 -5.01 3.63
N ARG A 80 20.39 -4.56 3.65
CA ARG A 80 21.44 -5.18 4.47
C ARG A 80 21.18 -5.05 5.98
N HIS A 81 20.66 -3.93 6.44
CA HIS A 81 20.23 -3.77 7.84
C HIS A 81 19.10 -4.73 8.18
N VAL A 82 18.04 -4.74 7.36
CA VAL A 82 16.90 -5.67 7.54
C VAL A 82 17.37 -7.13 7.58
N GLN A 83 18.32 -7.50 6.72
CA GLN A 83 18.88 -8.84 6.69
C GLN A 83 19.68 -9.19 7.97
N ALA A 84 20.35 -8.20 8.59
CA ALA A 84 21.06 -8.38 9.85
C ALA A 84 20.07 -8.53 11.02
N ASP A 85 19.04 -7.68 11.06
CA ASP A 85 17.99 -7.72 12.09
C ASP A 85 17.22 -9.04 12.06
N LEU A 86 16.86 -9.52 10.86
CA LEU A 86 16.18 -10.79 10.72
C LEU A 86 17.03 -11.96 11.21
N ARG A 87 18.36 -11.90 11.00
CA ARG A 87 19.30 -12.90 11.54
C ARG A 87 19.36 -12.84 13.07
N SER A 88 19.47 -11.65 13.64
CA SER A 88 19.63 -11.46 15.08
C SER A 88 18.35 -11.68 15.88
N ALA A 89 17.16 -11.40 15.32
CA ALA A 89 15.88 -11.45 16.05
C ALA A 89 15.64 -12.75 16.83
N SER A 90 15.94 -13.91 16.23
CA SER A 90 15.81 -15.21 16.91
C SER A 90 16.86 -15.41 18.01
N THR A 91 18.07 -14.92 17.79
CA THR A 91 19.18 -14.98 18.77
C THR A 91 18.90 -14.06 19.95
N THR A 92 18.38 -12.86 19.71
CA THR A 92 18.01 -11.88 20.73
C THR A 92 16.87 -12.40 21.61
N GLN A 93 15.82 -12.99 21.01
CA GLN A 93 14.74 -13.62 21.80
C GLN A 93 15.22 -14.82 22.61
N ALA A 94 16.06 -15.69 22.05
CA ALA A 94 16.61 -16.83 22.78
C ALA A 94 17.53 -16.39 23.94
N THR A 95 18.31 -15.33 23.74
CA THR A 95 19.21 -14.78 24.77
C THR A 95 18.42 -14.08 25.87
N LEU A 96 17.44 -13.24 25.53
CA LEU A 96 16.57 -12.62 26.53
C LEU A 96 15.77 -13.66 27.32
N GLY A 97 15.29 -14.70 26.66
CA GLY A 97 14.58 -15.81 27.30
C GLY A 97 15.45 -16.67 28.22
N SER A 98 16.77 -16.70 28.04
CA SER A 98 17.70 -17.38 28.96
C SER A 98 18.11 -16.51 30.14
N TRP A 99 18.09 -15.18 29.99
CA TRP A 99 18.42 -14.23 31.06
C TRP A 99 17.25 -13.93 32.00
N LEU A 100 16.01 -14.07 31.51
CA LEU A 100 14.78 -13.85 32.28
C LEU A 100 14.24 -15.13 32.97
N LYS A 101 15.05 -16.18 33.07
CA LYS A 101 14.72 -17.44 33.77
C LYS A 101 15.37 -17.54 35.14
#